data_AF-A0AA47E6T3-F1
#
_entry.id   AF-A0AA47E6T3-F1
#
_cell.length_a   1.000
_cell.length_b   1.000
_cell.length_c   1.000
_cell.angle_alpha   90.00
_cell.angle_beta   90.00
_cell.angle_gamma   90.00
#
_symmetry.space_group_name_H-M   'P 1'
#
loop_
_entity.id
_entity.type
_entity.pdbx_description
1 polymer ?
#
loop_
_entity_poly.entity_id
_entity_poly.type
_entity_poly.pdbx_seq_one_letter_code
_entity_poly.pdbx_strand_id
1 'polypeptide(L)'
;MACHTADSTFETSQPGQMVEAETISLVGPALDWVIATLEGWKQETVPLAQIWMRRGRDARNYPISKPLSELRYSTDRNLGGELLERTGISIVRCDDDFGVDSEGYTTSERIPVWCASYGQHSVETSTEHQRHDAMFQIYEGEVTYGPTPLIAGLRCIVKAELGGKVLIPAELTAEIG
;
A
#
# COMPACT_ATOMS: atom_id res chain seq x y z
N MET A 1 -28.31 -47.02 17.90
CA MET A 1 -27.44 -45.93 18.38
C MET A 1 -26.64 -45.45 17.18
N ALA A 2 -27.24 -44.59 16.35
CA ALA A 2 -26.63 -44.11 15.11
C ALA A 2 -26.07 -42.71 15.38
N CYS A 3 -24.74 -42.58 15.29
CA CYS A 3 -24.00 -41.33 15.43
C CYS A 3 -24.10 -40.57 14.11
N HIS A 4 -24.92 -39.51 14.09
CA HIS A 4 -24.85 -38.50 13.03
C HIS A 4 -23.62 -37.62 13.30
N THR A 5 -22.58 -37.79 12.49
CA THR A 5 -21.53 -36.77 12.35
C THR A 5 -22.03 -35.79 11.30
N ALA A 6 -22.28 -34.55 11.72
CA ALA A 6 -22.63 -33.47 10.82
C ALA A 6 -21.37 -33.08 10.03
N ASP A 7 -21.44 -33.22 8.71
CA ASP A 7 -20.53 -32.63 7.75
C ASP A 7 -20.44 -31.11 8.01
N SER A 8 -19.30 -30.63 8.52
CA SER A 8 -19.00 -29.21 8.47
C SER A 8 -18.54 -28.90 7.04
N THR A 9 -19.46 -28.43 6.22
CA THR A 9 -19.15 -27.83 4.93
C THR A 9 -18.27 -26.61 5.17
N PHE A 10 -16.95 -26.78 5.04
CA PHE A 10 -16.02 -25.69 4.81
C PHE A 10 -16.37 -25.13 3.43
N GLU A 11 -17.26 -24.14 3.41
CA GLU A 11 -17.62 -23.39 2.21
C GLU A 11 -16.34 -22.78 1.65
N THR A 12 -15.94 -23.32 0.50
CA THR A 12 -14.90 -22.79 -0.34
C THR A 12 -15.46 -21.49 -0.91
N SER A 13 -15.10 -20.35 -0.31
CA SER A 13 -15.53 -19.03 -0.76
C SER A 13 -15.14 -18.85 -2.24
N GLN A 14 -16.15 -18.62 -3.08
CA GLN A 14 -15.99 -18.35 -4.51
C GLN A 14 -15.01 -17.18 -4.73
N PRO A 15 -14.32 -17.10 -5.89
CA PRO A 15 -13.47 -15.95 -6.20
C PRO A 15 -14.32 -14.68 -6.16
N GLY A 16 -14.07 -13.85 -5.14
CA GLY A 16 -14.74 -12.58 -4.93
C GLY A 16 -14.66 -11.72 -6.18
N GLN A 17 -15.77 -11.05 -6.49
CA GLN A 17 -15.83 -10.08 -7.58
C GLN A 17 -14.68 -9.08 -7.42
N MET A 18 -13.86 -8.91 -8.46
CA MET A 18 -12.81 -7.89 -8.49
C MET A 18 -13.38 -6.58 -9.03
N VAL A 19 -12.97 -5.46 -8.46
CA VAL A 19 -13.33 -4.12 -8.95
C VAL A 19 -12.08 -3.30 -9.21
N GLU A 20 -12.20 -2.33 -10.12
CA GLU A 20 -11.15 -1.35 -10.38
C GLU A 20 -11.21 -0.22 -9.35
N ALA A 21 -10.09 0.06 -8.70
CA ALA A 21 -9.91 1.16 -7.75
C ALA A 21 -8.73 2.04 -8.18
N GLU A 22 -8.81 3.34 -7.87
CA GLU A 22 -7.71 4.26 -8.11
C GLU A 22 -6.62 4.07 -7.06
N THR A 23 -5.36 4.02 -7.49
CA THR A 23 -4.23 3.81 -6.57
C THR A 23 -4.17 4.87 -5.48
N ILE A 24 -4.57 6.11 -5.80
CA ILE A 24 -4.56 7.22 -4.85
C ILE A 24 -5.66 7.13 -3.78
N SER A 25 -6.71 6.33 -3.99
CA SER A 25 -7.78 6.16 -3.00
C SER A 25 -7.54 4.99 -2.04
N LEU A 26 -6.58 4.11 -2.34
CA LEU A 26 -6.29 2.93 -1.52
C LEU A 26 -5.82 3.32 -0.11
N VAL A 27 -6.44 2.73 0.92
CA VAL A 27 -6.06 2.85 2.33
C VAL A 27 -6.26 1.52 3.04
N GLY A 28 -5.66 1.38 4.23
CA GLY A 28 -5.93 0.27 5.15
C GLY A 28 -5.77 -1.12 4.51
N PRO A 29 -6.64 -2.08 4.87
CA PRO A 29 -6.69 -3.43 4.29
C PRO A 29 -6.65 -3.51 2.76
N ALA A 30 -7.28 -2.59 2.03
CA ALA A 30 -7.19 -2.60 0.56
C ALA A 30 -5.76 -2.33 0.07
N LEU A 31 -5.11 -1.31 0.64
CA LEU A 31 -3.70 -1.00 0.34
C LEU A 31 -2.76 -2.12 0.79
N ASP A 32 -2.99 -2.66 1.98
CA ASP A 32 -2.21 -3.76 2.55
C ASP A 32 -2.30 -5.03 1.69
N TRP A 33 -3.49 -5.35 1.18
CA TRP A 33 -3.72 -6.49 0.30
C TRP A 33 -2.96 -6.36 -1.02
N VAL A 34 -2.98 -5.16 -1.64
CA VAL A 34 -2.24 -4.92 -2.89
C VAL A 34 -0.75 -5.08 -2.66
N ILE A 35 -0.21 -4.51 -1.58
CA ILE A 35 1.21 -4.63 -1.23
C ILE A 35 1.59 -6.07 -0.94
N ALA A 36 0.78 -6.81 -0.17
CA ALA A 36 1.02 -8.21 0.11
C ALA A 36 1.04 -9.03 -1.20
N THR A 37 0.14 -8.73 -2.12
CA THR A 37 0.09 -9.38 -3.44
C THR A 37 1.36 -9.08 -4.26
N LEU A 38 1.85 -7.83 -4.25
CA LEU A 38 3.11 -7.43 -4.89
C LEU A 38 4.33 -8.13 -4.27
N GLU A 39 4.36 -8.26 -2.94
CA GLU A 39 5.40 -9.00 -2.19
C GLU A 39 5.33 -10.52 -2.42
N GLY A 40 4.32 -11.00 -3.16
CA GLY A 40 4.17 -12.39 -3.57
C GLY A 40 3.44 -13.27 -2.56
N TRP A 41 2.73 -12.67 -1.60
CA TRP A 41 1.80 -13.39 -0.75
C TRP A 41 0.62 -13.86 -1.59
N LYS A 42 0.45 -15.18 -1.67
CA LYS A 42 -0.72 -15.78 -2.30
C LYS A 42 -1.76 -16.09 -1.25
N GLN A 43 -3.00 -15.72 -1.52
CA GLN A 43 -4.17 -16.14 -0.75
C GLN A 43 -4.45 -17.61 -1.07
N GLU A 44 -3.56 -18.52 -0.65
CA GLU A 44 -3.81 -19.95 -0.77
C GLU A 44 -3.48 -20.67 0.53
N THR A 45 -4.51 -21.36 1.00
CA THR A 45 -4.53 -22.47 1.95
C THR A 45 -3.71 -23.63 1.40
N VAL A 46 -2.41 -23.45 1.14
CA VAL A 46 -1.56 -24.56 0.72
C VAL A 46 -1.00 -25.21 1.98
N PRO A 47 -1.27 -26.51 2.24
CA PRO A 47 -0.58 -27.23 3.29
C PRO A 47 0.92 -27.07 3.10
N LEU A 48 1.61 -26.78 4.20
CA LEU A 48 3.03 -26.42 4.32
C LEU A 48 4.03 -27.25 3.50
N ALA A 49 3.64 -28.33 2.83
CA ALA A 49 4.52 -29.25 2.11
C ALA A 49 4.70 -28.96 0.60
N GLN A 50 3.87 -28.15 -0.08
CA GLN A 50 3.90 -28.07 -1.56
C GLN A 50 4.59 -26.83 -2.18
N ILE A 51 4.92 -25.79 -1.41
CA ILE A 51 5.51 -24.54 -1.95
C ILE A 51 7.04 -24.63 -2.17
N TRP A 52 7.71 -25.66 -1.63
CA TRP A 52 9.18 -25.77 -1.56
C TRP A 52 9.94 -25.87 -2.89
N MET A 53 9.27 -25.90 -4.05
CA MET A 53 9.93 -26.23 -5.32
C MET A 53 9.96 -25.15 -6.41
N ARG A 54 9.39 -23.95 -6.26
CA ARG A 54 9.16 -23.10 -7.46
C ARG A 54 10.02 -21.85 -7.70
N ARG A 55 10.83 -21.36 -6.76
CA ARG A 55 11.88 -20.36 -7.05
C ARG A 55 12.99 -20.52 -6.04
N GLY A 56 14.20 -20.91 -6.45
CA GLY A 56 15.36 -21.19 -5.59
C GLY A 56 15.90 -19.98 -4.82
N ARG A 57 15.08 -19.32 -3.99
CA ARG A 57 15.50 -18.46 -2.89
C ARG A 57 15.57 -19.33 -1.63
N ASP A 58 16.69 -19.26 -0.92
CA ASP A 58 17.00 -20.05 0.28
C ASP A 58 15.80 -20.17 1.23
N ALA A 59 15.26 -21.39 1.34
CA ALA A 59 14.12 -21.74 2.18
C ALA A 59 14.43 -21.73 3.69
N ARG A 60 15.53 -21.10 4.11
CA ARG A 60 16.06 -21.15 5.48
C ARG A 60 15.60 -20.01 6.38
N ASN A 61 14.88 -19.01 5.86
CA ASN A 61 14.55 -17.80 6.64
C ASN A 61 13.12 -17.26 6.48
N TYR A 62 12.16 -18.03 5.95
CA TYR A 62 10.78 -17.54 5.86
C TYR A 62 10.07 -17.75 7.21
N PRO A 63 9.59 -16.68 7.87
CA PRO A 63 8.76 -16.84 9.06
C PRO A 63 7.49 -17.58 8.66
N ILE A 64 7.08 -18.48 9.55
CA ILE A 64 5.78 -19.17 9.60
C ILE A 64 4.70 -18.25 9.01
N SER A 65 4.03 -18.71 7.96
CA SER A 65 3.06 -17.94 7.17
C SER A 65 2.09 -17.19 8.06
N LYS A 66 2.25 -15.86 8.18
CA LYS A 66 1.24 -15.01 8.80
C LYS A 66 -0.01 -15.02 7.90
N PRO A 67 -1.23 -15.08 8.46
CA PRO A 67 -2.43 -14.87 7.67
C PRO A 67 -2.39 -13.48 7.04
N LEU A 68 -2.97 -13.33 5.84
CA LEU A 68 -3.01 -12.06 5.10
C LEU A 68 -3.62 -10.92 5.94
N SER A 69 -4.53 -11.27 6.86
CA SER A 69 -5.14 -10.37 7.85
C SER A 69 -4.18 -9.83 8.90
N GLU A 70 -2.95 -10.33 9.02
CA GLU A 70 -1.93 -9.81 9.94
C GLU A 70 -0.87 -8.96 9.23
N LEU A 71 -0.89 -8.90 7.89
CA LEU A 71 0.02 -8.06 7.12
C LEU A 71 -0.57 -6.67 7.03
N ARG A 72 -0.09 -5.78 7.91
CA ARG A 72 -0.59 -4.41 8.07
C ARG A 72 0.44 -3.39 7.59
N TYR A 73 0.84 -3.46 6.32
CA TYR A 73 1.91 -2.62 5.76
C TYR A 73 1.67 -1.11 5.97
N SER A 74 0.42 -0.66 5.85
CA SER A 74 0.02 0.75 5.94
C SER A 74 0.04 1.33 7.35
N THR A 75 0.09 0.48 8.39
CA THR A 75 0.05 0.90 9.80
C THR A 75 1.20 0.36 10.65
N ASP A 76 1.73 -0.83 10.35
CA ASP A 76 2.92 -1.38 10.99
C ASP A 76 4.18 -0.73 10.41
N ARG A 77 4.82 0.10 11.22
CA ARG A 77 6.06 0.80 10.87
C ARG A 77 7.23 -0.12 10.57
N ASN A 78 7.29 -1.31 11.16
CA ASN A 78 8.39 -2.23 10.90
C ASN A 78 8.26 -2.83 9.50
N LEU A 79 7.07 -3.33 9.17
CA LEU A 79 6.79 -3.92 7.86
C LEU A 79 6.81 -2.88 6.74
N GLY A 80 6.08 -1.78 6.92
CA GLY A 80 6.03 -0.70 5.94
C GLY A 80 7.37 0.01 5.80
N GLY A 81 8.04 0.33 6.91
CA GLY A 81 9.31 1.04 6.91
C GLY A 81 10.42 0.29 6.17
N GLU A 82 10.61 -1.00 6.47
CA GLU A 82 11.61 -1.83 5.78
C GLU A 82 11.34 -1.89 4.26
N LEU A 83 10.07 -2.02 3.86
CA LEU A 83 9.68 -2.04 2.46
C LEU A 83 10.01 -0.72 1.76
N LEU A 84 9.71 0.43 2.38
CA LEU A 84 9.99 1.74 1.80
C LEU A 84 11.51 1.98 1.65
N GLU A 85 12.30 1.62 2.67
CA GLU A 85 13.76 1.73 2.63
C GLU A 85 14.37 0.86 1.53
N ARG A 86 13.93 -0.40 1.41
CA ARG A 86 14.43 -1.34 0.39
C ARG A 86 14.08 -0.89 -1.03
N THR A 87 12.95 -0.21 -1.21
CA THR A 87 12.43 0.18 -2.52
C THR A 87 12.98 1.52 -3.00
N GLY A 88 13.68 2.28 -2.14
CA GLY A 88 14.24 3.58 -2.50
C GLY A 88 13.16 4.66 -2.64
N ILE A 89 12.16 4.64 -1.76
CA ILE A 89 11.11 5.67 -1.73
C ILE A 89 11.64 6.91 -0.99
N SER A 90 11.53 8.07 -1.64
CA SER A 90 11.73 9.36 -0.99
C SER A 90 10.39 9.87 -0.46
N ILE A 91 10.36 10.29 0.80
CA ILE A 91 9.14 10.80 1.46
C ILE A 91 9.40 12.25 1.85
N VAL A 92 8.50 13.14 1.44
CA VAL A 92 8.59 14.58 1.73
C VAL A 92 7.33 15.01 2.46
N ARG A 93 7.52 15.80 3.51
CA ARG A 93 6.40 16.47 4.18
C ARG A 93 5.95 17.63 3.31
N CYS A 94 4.69 17.61 2.88
CA CYS A 94 4.08 18.72 2.17
C CYS A 94 3.47 19.71 3.17
N ASP A 95 3.12 20.90 2.66
CA ASP A 95 2.28 21.83 3.40
C ASP A 95 0.99 21.13 3.83
N ASP A 96 0.53 21.47 5.03
CA ASP A 96 -0.70 20.91 5.58
C ASP A 96 -1.90 21.32 4.75
N ASP A 97 -2.80 20.37 4.53
CA ASP A 97 -4.12 20.68 3.99
C ASP A 97 -5.05 21.17 5.12
N PHE A 98 -6.18 21.75 4.74
CA PHE A 98 -7.16 22.27 5.67
C PHE A 98 -8.30 21.26 5.81
N GLY A 99 -8.71 20.98 7.04
CA GLY A 99 -9.96 20.25 7.28
C GLY A 99 -11.15 21.01 6.69
N VAL A 100 -12.25 20.33 6.46
CA VAL A 100 -13.46 20.92 5.87
C VAL A 100 -14.65 20.58 6.76
N ASP A 101 -15.51 21.55 7.03
CA ASP A 101 -16.74 21.32 7.79
C ASP A 101 -17.83 20.63 6.94
N SER A 102 -18.98 20.33 7.57
CA SER A 102 -20.11 19.68 6.89
C SER A 102 -20.72 20.52 5.76
N GLU A 103 -20.39 21.81 5.66
CA GLU A 103 -20.88 22.73 4.65
C GLU A 103 -19.84 22.98 3.53
N GLY A 104 -18.65 22.38 3.63
CA GLY A 104 -17.60 22.51 2.63
C GLY A 104 -16.61 23.65 2.87
N TYR A 105 -16.66 24.33 4.03
CA TYR A 105 -15.74 25.42 4.36
C TYR A 105 -14.49 24.93 5.08
N THR A 106 -13.34 25.53 4.76
CA THR A 106 -12.06 25.21 5.40
C THR A 106 -12.08 25.54 6.88
N THR A 107 -11.67 24.59 7.72
CA THR A 107 -11.55 24.73 9.17
C THR A 107 -10.10 25.07 9.58
N SER A 108 -9.89 25.27 10.88
CA SER A 108 -8.55 25.43 11.45
C SER A 108 -7.80 24.11 11.63
N GLU A 109 -8.46 22.97 11.39
CA GLU A 109 -7.81 21.66 11.43
C GLU A 109 -6.78 21.58 10.31
N ARG A 110 -5.56 21.15 10.65
CA ARG A 110 -4.48 20.90 9.71
C ARG A 110 -4.37 19.42 9.48
N ILE A 111 -4.50 18.99 8.23
CA ILE A 111 -4.39 17.60 7.83
C ILE A 111 -2.97 17.40 7.28
N PRO A 112 -2.13 16.60 7.97
CA PRO A 112 -0.81 16.27 7.47
C PRO A 112 -0.87 15.64 6.08
N VAL A 113 -0.23 16.28 5.11
CA VAL A 113 -0.04 15.73 3.78
C VAL A 113 1.42 15.32 3.61
N TRP A 114 1.60 14.07 3.21
CA TRP A 114 2.88 13.52 2.81
C TRP A 114 2.82 13.23 1.32
N CYS A 115 3.91 13.53 0.61
CA CYS A 115 4.12 13.00 -0.72
C CYS A 115 5.27 12.01 -0.71
N ALA A 116 5.21 11.04 -1.61
CA ALA A 116 6.26 10.09 -1.82
C ALA A 116 6.57 9.97 -3.31
N SER A 117 7.82 9.70 -3.61
CA SER A 117 8.31 9.46 -4.97
C SER A 117 9.23 8.25 -5.02
N TYR A 118 9.18 7.56 -6.16
CA TYR A 118 9.94 6.35 -6.41
C TYR A 118 11.26 6.65 -7.12
N GLY A 119 12.35 6.10 -6.62
CA GLY A 119 13.64 6.09 -7.32
C GLY A 119 14.53 7.31 -7.04
N GLN A 120 15.47 7.56 -7.96
CA GLN A 120 16.49 8.59 -7.81
C GLN A 120 16.02 9.92 -8.41
N HIS A 121 16.10 10.98 -7.62
CA HIS A 121 15.77 12.33 -8.05
C HIS A 121 16.97 13.03 -8.68
N SER A 122 16.77 13.64 -9.85
CA SER A 122 17.72 14.59 -10.41
C SER A 122 17.68 15.88 -9.59
N VAL A 123 18.82 16.28 -9.04
CA VAL A 123 18.97 17.60 -8.42
C VAL A 123 19.30 18.59 -9.53
N GLU A 124 18.32 19.39 -9.93
CA GLU A 124 18.57 20.54 -10.79
C GLU A 124 18.70 21.79 -9.93
N THR A 125 19.86 22.44 -10.00
CA THR A 125 20.05 23.78 -9.43
C THR A 125 19.63 24.80 -10.48
N SER A 126 18.42 25.37 -10.34
CA SER A 126 18.02 26.49 -11.19
C SER A 126 18.93 27.69 -10.94
N THR A 127 19.58 28.19 -11.98
CA THR A 127 20.38 29.42 -11.95
C THR A 127 19.58 30.66 -12.38
N GLU A 128 18.25 30.56 -12.48
CA GLU A 128 17.42 31.67 -12.93
C GLU A 128 17.22 32.73 -11.84
N HIS A 129 18.12 33.73 -11.84
CA HIS A 129 17.94 35.18 -11.57
C HIS A 129 16.98 35.71 -10.47
N GLN A 130 16.41 34.87 -9.63
CA GLN A 130 15.69 35.24 -8.43
C GLN A 130 16.37 34.54 -7.25
N ARG A 131 16.59 35.30 -6.17
CA ARG A 131 17.27 34.83 -4.96
C ARG A 131 16.39 33.83 -4.19
N HIS A 132 16.16 32.66 -4.76
CA HIS A 132 15.58 31.54 -4.03
C HIS A 132 16.71 30.77 -3.34
N ASP A 133 16.42 30.23 -2.16
CA ASP A 133 17.26 29.20 -1.54
C ASP A 133 17.30 27.96 -2.44
N ALA A 134 18.25 27.05 -2.21
CA ALA A 134 18.32 25.81 -2.96
C ALA A 134 17.00 25.01 -2.81
N MET A 135 16.38 24.64 -3.93
CA MET A 135 15.11 23.91 -3.97
C MET A 135 15.29 22.55 -4.65
N PHE A 136 14.59 21.54 -4.13
CA PHE A 136 14.37 20.28 -4.84
C PHE A 136 13.08 20.39 -5.65
N GLN A 137 13.13 20.08 -6.94
CA GLN A 137 11.95 20.01 -7.79
C GLN A 137 11.50 18.56 -7.92
N ILE A 138 10.21 18.32 -7.71
CA ILE A 138 9.57 17.02 -7.91
C ILE A 138 8.36 17.25 -8.80
N TYR A 139 8.25 16.48 -9.88
CA TYR A 139 7.10 16.58 -10.78
C TYR A 139 5.85 16.01 -10.09
N GLU A 140 4.76 16.77 -10.11
CA GLU A 140 3.48 16.37 -9.49
C GLU A 140 2.98 15.02 -10.05
N GLY A 141 3.20 14.76 -11.34
CA GLY A 141 2.83 13.49 -11.97
C GLY A 141 3.58 12.27 -11.44
N GLU A 142 4.74 12.47 -10.82
CA GLU A 142 5.63 11.40 -10.32
C GLU A 142 5.38 11.06 -8.85
N VAL A 143 4.67 11.91 -8.12
CA VAL A 143 4.39 11.68 -6.69
C VAL A 143 3.06 10.98 -6.45
N THR A 144 2.92 10.44 -5.24
CA THR A 144 1.65 10.04 -4.64
C THR A 144 1.49 10.66 -3.27
N TYR A 145 0.26 11.05 -2.94
CA TYR A 145 -0.07 11.66 -1.66
C TYR A 145 -0.67 10.65 -0.69
N GLY A 146 -0.52 10.93 0.60
CA GLY A 146 -1.18 10.18 1.66
C GLY A 146 -1.22 10.94 2.99
N PRO A 147 -2.17 10.60 3.87
CA PRO A 147 -2.30 11.23 5.20
C PRO A 147 -1.17 10.80 6.16
N THR A 148 -0.45 9.73 5.84
CA THR A 148 0.71 9.25 6.58
C THR A 148 1.87 9.00 5.63
N PRO A 149 3.13 9.05 6.12
CA PRO A 149 4.29 8.76 5.27
C PRO A 149 4.24 7.33 4.71
N LEU A 150 3.72 6.38 5.49
CA LEU A 150 3.53 5.00 5.04
C LEU A 150 2.53 4.91 3.90
N ILE A 151 1.34 5.50 4.05
CA ILE A 151 0.31 5.44 3.01
C ILE A 151 0.81 6.13 1.73
N ALA A 152 1.45 7.29 1.83
CA ALA A 152 2.03 7.97 0.68
C ALA A 152 3.07 7.08 -0.03
N GLY A 153 3.99 6.49 0.73
CA GLY A 153 5.04 5.63 0.19
C GLY A 153 4.51 4.34 -0.45
N LEU A 154 3.56 3.66 0.20
CA LEU A 154 2.99 2.42 -0.34
C LEU A 154 2.15 2.68 -1.59
N ARG A 155 1.39 3.77 -1.65
CA ARG A 155 0.70 4.19 -2.89
C ARG A 155 1.70 4.46 -4.01
N CYS A 156 2.87 5.02 -3.69
CA CYS A 156 3.93 5.26 -4.66
C CYS A 156 4.44 3.94 -5.26
N ILE A 157 4.67 2.93 -4.41
CA ILE A 157 5.04 1.58 -4.84
C ILE A 157 3.95 0.99 -5.74
N VAL A 158 2.69 1.02 -5.32
CA VAL A 158 1.58 0.50 -6.14
C VAL A 158 1.50 1.22 -7.48
N LYS A 159 1.67 2.55 -7.51
CA LYS A 159 1.65 3.33 -8.74
C LYS A 159 2.81 2.98 -9.67
N ALA A 160 4.01 2.76 -9.12
CA ALA A 160 5.18 2.38 -9.90
C ALA A 160 5.04 0.97 -10.51
N GLU A 161 4.46 0.03 -9.77
CA GLU A 161 4.37 -1.38 -10.19
C GLU A 161 3.11 -1.70 -11.03
N LEU A 162 1.97 -1.11 -10.66
CA LEU A 162 0.65 -1.44 -11.23
C LEU A 162 -0.01 -0.27 -11.98
N GLY A 163 0.49 0.96 -11.81
CA GLY A 163 -0.05 2.16 -12.43
C GLY A 163 -1.13 2.87 -11.59
N GLY A 164 -1.87 3.77 -12.23
CA GLY A 164 -2.86 4.62 -11.54
C GLY A 164 -4.16 3.93 -11.12
N LYS A 165 -4.41 2.71 -11.61
CA LYS A 165 -5.60 1.92 -11.31
C LYS A 165 -5.23 0.46 -11.07
N VAL A 166 -5.89 -0.18 -10.11
CA VAL A 166 -5.63 -1.58 -9.73
C VAL A 166 -6.92 -2.34 -9.50
N LEU A 167 -6.90 -3.64 -9.75
CA LEU A 167 -8.01 -4.55 -9.43
C LEU A 167 -7.86 -5.05 -7.99
N ILE A 168 -8.89 -4.84 -7.18
CA ILE A 168 -8.97 -5.33 -5.80
C ILE A 168 -10.26 -6.13 -5.57
N PRO A 169 -10.29 -7.06 -4.60
CA PRO A 169 -11.50 -7.75 -4.21
C PRO A 169 -12.57 -6.76 -3.72
N ALA A 170 -13.82 -6.94 -4.15
CA ALA A 170 -14.95 -6.06 -3.84
C ALA A 170 -15.21 -5.94 -2.33
N GLU A 171 -14.88 -6.97 -1.54
CA GLU A 171 -15.00 -6.93 -0.09
C GLU A 171 -14.08 -5.90 0.58
N LEU A 172 -13.01 -5.47 -0.10
CA LEU A 172 -12.06 -4.47 0.41
C LEU A 172 -12.40 -3.04 -0.03
N THR A 173 -13.44 -2.84 -0.84
CA THR A 173 -13.81 -1.50 -1.34
C THR A 173 -14.57 -0.68 -0.32
N ALA A 174 -15.17 -1.32 0.68
CA ALA A 174 -15.95 -0.64 1.72
C ALA A 174 -15.11 0.31 2.61
N GLU A 175 -13.79 0.23 2.48
CA GLU A 175 -12.83 1.03 3.25
C GLU A 175 -12.12 2.09 2.40
N ILE A 176 -12.49 2.23 1.12
CA ILE A 176 -12.07 3.35 0.28
C ILE A 176 -12.90 4.55 0.72
N GLY A 177 -12.34 5.36 1.61
CA GLY A 177 -12.96 6.61 2.11
C GLY A 177 -13.12 7.67 1.02
#